data_AF-A0A538E3A1-F1
#
_entry.id   AF-A0A538E3A1-F1
#
_cell.length_a   1.000
_cell.length_b   1.000
_cell.length_c   1.000
_cell.angle_alpha   90.00
_cell.angle_beta   90.00
_cell.angle_gamma   90.00
#
_symmetry.space_group_name_H-M   'P 1'
#
loop_
_entity.id
_entity.type
_entity.pdbx_description
1 polymer ?
#
loop_
_entity_poly.entity_id
_entity_poly.type
_entity_poly.pdbx_seq_one_letter_code
_entity_poly.pdbx_strand_id
1 'polypeptide(L)' 'GSQFFIVTADACPWLDGKHTVFGQVVSGQDIADRISRVERDSRDKPVDPVVIESVELL' A
#
# COMPACT_ATOMS: atom_id res chain seq x y z
N GLY A 1 -14.87 7.32 -3.29
CA GLY A 1 -13.79 6.75 -4.13
C GLY A 1 -13.45 5.37 -3.62
N SER A 2 -12.59 4.63 -4.32
CA SER A 2 -12.20 3.25 -3.98
C SER A 2 -10.69 3.06 -3.79
N GLN A 3 -9.91 4.12 -4.02
CA GLN A 3 -8.46 4.08 -3.82
C GLN A 3 -8.12 4.06 -2.33
N PHE A 4 -7.13 3.25 -1.97
CA PHE A 4 -6.54 3.18 -0.64
C PHE A 4 -5.01 3.01 -0.78
N PHE A 5 -4.29 3.17 0.33
CA PHE A 5 -2.84 2.94 0.40
C PHE A 5 -2.46 2.31 1.74
N ILE A 6 -1.31 1.65 1.77
CA ILE A 6 -0.70 1.07 2.97
C ILE A 6 0.54 1.90 3.31
N VAL A 7 0.67 2.29 4.59
CA VAL A 7 1.86 2.99 5.09
C VAL A 7 2.97 1.96 5.33
N THR A 8 4.14 2.18 4.73
CA THR A 8 5.33 1.31 4.87
C THR A 8 6.51 2.01 5.55
N ALA A 9 6.32 3.26 5.95
CA ALA A 9 7.27 4.01 6.78
C ALA A 9 6.89 3.87 8.26
N ASP A 10 7.85 4.10 9.16
CA ASP A 10 7.62 4.02 10.61
C ASP A 10 6.52 4.97 11.09
N ALA A 11 6.41 6.16 10.49
CA ALA A 11 5.36 7.14 10.76
C ALA A 11 5.17 8.12 9.60
N CYS A 12 3.92 8.58 9.39
CA CYS A 12 3.55 9.59 8.39
C CYS A 12 2.64 10.70 8.97
N PRO A 13 3.07 11.45 10.00
CA PRO A 13 2.22 12.42 10.71
C PRO A 13 1.68 13.55 9.81
N TRP A 14 2.33 13.84 8.68
CA TRP A 14 1.86 14.84 7.71
C TRP A 14 0.59 14.42 6.94
N LEU A 15 0.14 13.17 7.09
CA LEU A 15 -1.11 12.66 6.52
C LEU A 15 -2.30 12.75 7.50
N ASP A 16 -2.04 13.00 8.79
CA ASP A 16 -3.07 13.05 9.82
C ASP A 16 -4.09 14.15 9.52
N GLY A 17 -5.38 13.82 9.62
CA GLY A 17 -6.49 14.72 9.28
C GLY A 17 -6.70 14.96 7.77
N LYS A 18 -5.80 14.48 6.90
CA LYS A 18 -5.95 14.57 5.44
C LYS A 18 -6.51 13.29 4.81
N HIS A 19 -6.25 12.14 5.44
CA HIS A 19 -6.70 10.83 4.96
C HIS A 19 -7.34 10.07 6.11
N THR A 20 -8.46 9.39 5.84
CA THR A 20 -9.17 8.60 6.84
C THR A 20 -8.49 7.24 7.02
N VAL A 21 -8.02 6.96 8.23
CA VAL A 21 -7.56 5.62 8.62
C VAL A 21 -8.79 4.75 8.91
N PHE A 22 -8.94 3.64 8.19
CA PHE A 22 -10.10 2.73 8.32
C PHE A 22 -9.71 1.30 8.70
N GLY A 23 -8.42 0.99 8.87
CA GLY A 23 -7.93 -0.34 9.22
C GLY A 23 -6.41 -0.40 9.31
N GLN A 24 -5.89 -1.57 9.68
CA GLN A 24 -4.47 -1.87 9.75
C GLN A 24 -4.19 -3.27 9.19
N VAL A 25 -2.98 -3.48 8.67
CA VAL A 25 -2.53 -4.80 8.20
C VAL A 25 -2.22 -5.66 9.43
N VAL A 26 -2.95 -6.75 9.63
CA VAL A 26 -2.73 -7.69 10.74
C VAL A 26 -1.76 -8.82 10.39
N SER A 27 -1.56 -9.07 9.09
CA SER A 27 -0.67 -10.09 8.54
C SER A 27 -0.21 -9.70 7.13
N GLY A 28 1.04 -10.01 6.77
CA GLY A 28 1.58 -9.73 5.43
C GLY A 28 2.14 -8.32 5.24
N GLN A 29 2.50 -7.61 6.32
CA GLN A 29 3.16 -6.30 6.21
C GLN A 29 4.51 -6.39 5.47
N ASP A 30 5.25 -7.48 5.66
CA ASP A 30 6.49 -7.79 4.95
C ASP A 30 6.27 -7.90 3.42
N ILE A 31 5.10 -8.39 3.00
CA ILE A 31 4.72 -8.44 1.58
C ILE A 31 4.46 -7.02 1.06
N ALA A 32 3.74 -6.18 1.81
CA ALA A 32 3.53 -4.77 1.46
C ALA A 32 4.86 -4.02 1.35
N ASP A 33 5.81 -4.26 2.26
CA ASP A 33 7.15 -3.68 2.25
C ASP A 33 7.99 -4.17 1.06
N ARG A 34 7.81 -5.41 0.61
CA ARG A 34 8.44 -5.92 -0.62
C ARG A 34 7.84 -5.28 -1.87
N ILE A 35 6.51 -5.16 -1.93
CA ILE A 35 5.81 -4.48 -3.03
C ILE A 35 6.26 -3.03 -3.14
N SER A 36 6.49 -2.34 -2.01
CA SER A 36 6.98 -0.96 -2.00
C SER A 36 8.45 -0.81 -2.45
N ARG A 37 9.14 -1.89 -2.83
CA ARG A 37 10.54 -1.88 -3.30
C ARG A 37 10.72 -2.49 -4.69
N VAL A 38 9.64 -2.86 -5.38
CA VAL A 38 9.73 -3.36 -6.77
C VAL A 38 10.31 -2.29 -7.70
N GLU A 39 10.91 -2.74 -8.81
CA GLU A 39 11.43 -1.83 -9.83
C GLU A 39 10.31 -0.97 -10.43
N ARG A 40 10.62 0.30 -10.68
CA ARG A 40 9.66 1.29 -11.20
C ARG A 40 10.21 2.01 -12.42
N ASP A 41 9.30 2.42 -13.29
CA ASP A 41 9.59 3.28 -14.42
C ASP A 41 9.82 4.74 -13.98
N SER A 42 10.11 5.61 -14.96
CA SER A 42 10.34 7.04 -14.72
C SER A 42 9.12 7.81 -14.20
N ARG A 43 7.95 7.18 -14.12
CA ARG A 43 6.69 7.74 -13.60
C ARG A 43 6.31 7.15 -12.24
N ASP A 44 7.24 6.45 -11.59
CA ASP A 44 7.03 5.75 -10.31
C ASP A 44 5.97 4.63 -10.39
N LYS A 45 5.70 4.13 -11.60
CA LYS A 45 4.83 2.97 -11.80
C LYS A 45 5.67 1.69 -11.78
N PRO A 46 5.22 0.59 -11.13
CA PRO A 46 5.91 -0.69 -11.20
C PRO A 46 6.14 -1.14 -12.65
N VAL A 47 7.37 -1.59 -12.95
CA VAL A 47 7.75 -2.15 -14.27
C VAL A 47 6.92 -3.40 -14.54
N ASP A 48 6.91 -4.32 -13.57
CA ASP A 48 6.01 -5.47 -13.53
C ASP A 48 4.73 -5.10 -12.77
N PRO A 49 3.54 -5.23 -13.38
CA PRO A 49 2.29 -4.87 -12.71
C PRO A 49 2.02 -5.70 -11.46
N VAL A 50 1.82 -5.02 -10.32
CA VAL A 50 1.33 -5.62 -9.08
C VAL A 50 -0.19 -5.48 -9.05
N VAL A 51 -0.90 -6.60 -9.11
CA VAL A 51 -2.37 -6.66 -9.22
C VAL A 51 -3.00 -7.43 -8.07
N ILE A 52 -4.22 -7.06 -7.70
CA ILE A 52 -5.05 -7.83 -6.76
C ILE A 52 -5.82 -8.87 -7.58
N GLU A 53 -5.56 -10.15 -7.34
CA GLU A 53 -6.21 -11.26 -8.06
C GLU A 53 -7.58 -11.62 -7.47
N SER A 54 -7.71 -11.61 -6.14
CA SER A 54 -8.96 -11.87 -5.42
C SER A 54 -9.04 -11.08 -4.12
N VAL A 55 -10.26 -10.93 -3.61
CA VAL A 55 -10.55 -10.34 -2.29
C VAL A 55 -11.59 -11.22 -1.63
N GLU A 56 -11.31 -11.65 -0.40
CA GLU A 56 -12.20 -12.49 0.40
C GLU A 56 -12.54 -11.79 1.71
N LEU A 57 -13.79 -11.91 2.14
CA LEU A 57 -14.24 -11.48 3.46
C LEU A 57 -14.32 -12.71 4.36
N LEU A 58 -13.56 -12.70 5.44
CA LEU A 58 -13.50 -13.76 6.44
C LEU A 58 -14.61 -13.61 7.48
#